data_AF-A0A6M5Z7H1-F1
#
_entry.id   AF-A0A6M5Z7H1-F1
#
_cell.length_a   1.000
_cell.length_b   1.000
_cell.length_c   1.000
_cell.angle_alpha   90.00
_cell.angle_beta   90.00
_cell.angle_gamma   90.00
#
_symmetry.space_group_name_H-M   'P 1'
#
loop_
_entity.id
_entity.type
_entity.pdbx_description
1 polymer ?
#
loop_
_entity_poly.entity_id
_entity_poly.type
_entity_poly.pdbx_seq_one_letter_code
_entity_poly.pdbx_strand_id
1 'polypeptide(L)'
;MFIAQSATSFPASSREQLYVSASRARRELTLYTSDKAELRRAVMRSDPRPAAIELVDEDRHARQLRRRAHLRRLAILTAAKAMITQTPRGRTGERGVAR
;
A
#
# COMPACT_ATOMS: atom_id res chain seq x y z
N MET A 1 34.56 -2.31 19.88
CA MET A 1 34.18 -2.87 18.56
C MET A 1 34.30 -1.76 17.53
N PHE A 2 34.69 -2.09 16.30
CA PHE A 2 34.90 -1.11 15.24
C PHE A 2 33.99 -1.40 14.04
N ILE A 3 33.39 -0.36 13.48
CA ILE A 3 32.66 -0.41 12.20
C ILE A 3 33.26 0.69 11.32
N ALA A 4 33.53 0.38 10.07
CA ALA A 4 33.98 1.36 9.09
C ALA A 4 33.02 1.36 7.91
N GLN A 5 32.38 2.50 7.65
CA GLN A 5 31.38 2.65 6.60
C GLN A 5 31.70 3.83 5.69
N SER A 6 32.22 3.50 4.50
CA SER A 6 32.51 4.46 3.44
C SER A 6 31.24 4.92 2.73
N ALA A 7 31.31 6.09 2.08
CA ALA A 7 30.19 6.64 1.31
C ALA A 7 29.65 5.67 0.24
N THR A 8 30.54 4.91 -0.39
CA THR A 8 30.18 3.87 -1.38
C THR A 8 29.27 2.77 -0.82
N SER A 9 29.29 2.56 0.50
CA SER A 9 28.54 1.52 1.19
C SER A 9 27.24 2.02 1.83
N PHE A 10 26.96 3.33 1.77
CA PHE A 10 25.73 3.90 2.32
C PHE A 10 24.45 3.37 1.67
N PRO A 11 24.36 3.15 0.35
CA PRO A 11 23.18 2.57 -0.26
C PRO A 11 22.83 1.18 0.28
N ALA A 12 23.82 0.42 0.76
CA ALA A 12 23.65 -0.89 1.38
C ALA A 12 23.49 -0.84 2.90
N SER A 13 23.67 0.34 3.52
CA SER A 13 23.55 0.52 4.97
C SER A 13 22.08 0.61 5.37
N SER A 14 21.75 0.01 6.51
CA SER A 14 20.39 0.05 7.06
C SER A 14 20.41 0.16 8.58
N ARG A 15 19.24 0.50 9.13
CA ARG A 15 18.99 0.54 10.58
C ARG A 15 19.32 -0.79 11.25
N GLU A 16 18.91 -1.88 10.63
CA GLU A 16 19.10 -3.23 11.16
C GLU A 16 20.59 -3.60 11.22
N GLN A 17 21.36 -3.28 10.18
CA GLN A 17 22.80 -3.53 10.15
C GLN A 17 23.55 -2.76 11.26
N LEU A 18 23.21 -1.49 11.46
CA LEU A 18 23.81 -0.67 12.51
C LEU A 18 23.39 -1.17 13.90
N TYR A 19 22.11 -1.48 14.11
CA TYR A 19 21.59 -1.98 15.38
C TYR A 19 22.25 -3.31 15.79
N VAL A 20 22.34 -4.25 14.85
CA VAL A 20 22.94 -5.56 15.08
C VAL A 20 24.41 -5.43 15.46
N SER A 21 25.14 -4.53 14.79
CA SER A 21 26.54 -4.29 15.10
C SER A 21 26.71 -3.58 16.45
N ALA A 22 25.92 -2.54 16.72
CA ALA A 22 25.97 -1.79 17.97
C ALA A 22 25.60 -2.64 19.19
N SER A 23 24.56 -3.47 19.09
CA SER A 23 24.09 -4.32 20.19
C SER A 23 25.07 -5.42 20.61
N ARG A 24 26.02 -5.78 19.74
CA ARG A 24 27.09 -6.74 20.04
C ARG A 24 28.29 -6.12 20.74
N ALA A 25 28.41 -4.79 20.74
CA ALA A 25 29.46 -4.11 21.47
C ALA A 25 29.20 -4.20 22.98
N ARG A 26 30.18 -4.72 23.75
CA ARG A 26 30.02 -4.95 25.20
C ARG A 26 30.29 -3.71 26.06
N ARG A 27 31.10 -2.77 25.57
CA ARG A 27 31.54 -1.58 26.31
C ARG A 27 31.52 -0.35 25.42
N GLU A 28 32.17 -0.43 24.27
CA GLU A 28 32.30 0.69 23.34
C GLU A 28 32.22 0.24 21.88
N LEU A 29 31.67 1.14 21.06
CA LEU A 29 31.63 1.08 19.60
C LEU A 29 32.24 2.36 19.02
N THR A 30 33.23 2.21 18.14
CA THR A 30 33.72 3.32 17.33
C THR A 30 33.30 3.11 15.88
N LEU A 31 32.63 4.11 15.31
CA LEU A 31 32.10 4.09 13.94
C LEU A 31 32.87 5.09 13.09
N TYR A 32 33.67 4.58 12.16
CA TYR A 32 34.37 5.39 11.16
C TYR A 32 33.48 5.58 9.95
N THR A 33 33.37 6.81 9.45
CA THR A 33 32.58 7.10 8.27
C THR A 33 33.12 8.27 7.46
N SER A 34 32.88 8.24 6.16
CA SER A 34 33.23 9.32 5.23
C SER A 34 32.36 10.57 5.43
N ASP A 35 31.08 10.41 5.78
CA ASP A 35 30.14 11.50 6.03
C ASP A 35 29.10 11.07 7.08
N LYS A 36 29.11 11.76 8.22
CA LYS A 36 28.21 11.48 9.34
C LYS A 36 26.74 11.79 9.02
N ALA A 37 26.46 12.86 8.30
CA ALA A 37 25.09 13.27 7.99
C ALA A 37 24.46 12.32 6.98
N GLU A 38 25.23 11.92 5.96
CA GLU A 38 24.76 10.97 4.96
C GLU A 38 24.61 9.56 5.52
N LEU A 39 25.58 9.07 6.31
CA LEU A 39 25.44 7.79 6.99
C LEU A 39 24.21 7.79 7.90
N ARG A 40 23.97 8.88 8.65
CA ARG A 40 22.77 9.02 9.49
C ARG A 40 21.50 8.89 8.66
N ARG A 41 21.42 9.53 7.49
CA ARG A 41 20.26 9.37 6.59
C ARG A 41 20.10 7.93 6.12
N ALA A 42 21.19 7.27 5.73
CA ALA A 42 21.17 5.89 5.25
C ALA A 42 20.67 4.91 6.31
N VAL A 43 21.17 5.00 7.55
CA VAL A 43 20.78 4.09 8.64
C VAL A 43 19.41 4.39 9.24
N MET A 44 18.76 5.51 8.90
CA MET A 44 17.36 5.74 9.28
C MET A 44 16.39 4.93 8.43
N ARG A 45 16.83 4.46 7.25
CA ARG A 45 16.04 3.58 6.39
C ARG A 45 16.04 2.15 6.95
N SER A 46 14.87 1.53 6.97
CA SER A 46 14.72 0.10 7.21
C SER A 46 14.86 -0.65 5.89
N ASP A 47 15.50 -1.81 5.92
CA ASP A 47 15.57 -2.72 4.76
C ASP A 47 14.78 -4.01 5.05
N PRO A 48 13.43 -3.96 5.04
CA PRO A 48 12.61 -5.14 5.26
C PRO A 48 12.79 -6.11 4.09
N ARG A 49 13.01 -7.40 4.44
CA ARG A 49 13.07 -8.50 3.48
C ARG A 49 11.81 -9.35 3.66
N PRO A 50 10.69 -8.97 3.03
CA PRO A 50 9.43 -9.67 3.21
C PRO A 50 9.57 -11.12 2.74
N ALA A 51 8.91 -12.02 3.45
CA ALA A 51 8.85 -13.41 3.04
C ALA A 51 7.96 -13.57 1.79
N ALA A 52 8.21 -14.60 0.99
CA ALA A 52 7.40 -14.89 -0.20
C ALA A 52 5.89 -15.04 0.14
N ILE A 53 5.57 -15.59 1.31
CA ILE A 53 4.19 -15.73 1.77
C ILE A 53 3.51 -14.38 2.02
N GLU A 54 4.24 -13.42 2.61
CA GLU A 54 3.73 -12.08 2.92
C GLU A 54 3.39 -11.32 1.63
N LEU A 55 4.25 -11.44 0.61
CA LEU A 55 4.02 -10.86 -0.72
C LEU A 55 2.75 -11.41 -1.39
N VAL A 56 2.51 -12.73 -1.29
CA VAL A 56 1.32 -13.38 -1.88
C VAL A 56 0.04 -12.93 -1.16
N ASP A 57 0.09 -12.80 0.16
CA ASP A 57 -1.06 -12.38 0.96
C ASP A 57 -1.47 -10.93 0.70
N GLU A 58 -0.51 -10.01 0.58
CA GLU A 58 -0.78 -8.61 0.20
C GLU A 58 -1.49 -8.52 -1.16
N ASP A 59 -1.01 -9.25 -2.16
CA ASP A 59 -1.59 -9.27 -3.50
C ASP A 59 -2.99 -9.92 -3.51
N ARG A 60 -3.18 -10.98 -2.72
CA ARG A 60 -4.51 -11.59 -2.52
C ARG A 60 -5.49 -10.61 -1.89
N HIS A 61 -5.07 -9.88 -0.87
CA HIS A 61 -5.90 -8.88 -0.20
C HIS A 61 -6.29 -7.76 -1.17
N ALA A 62 -5.33 -7.20 -1.90
CA ALA A 62 -5.57 -6.16 -2.90
C ALA A 62 -6.57 -6.61 -3.97
N ARG A 63 -6.43 -7.83 -4.50
CA ARG A 63 -7.38 -8.41 -5.45
C ARG A 63 -8.79 -8.54 -4.86
N GLN A 64 -8.89 -8.98 -3.61
CA GLN A 64 -10.19 -9.14 -2.94
C GLN A 64 -10.91 -7.79 -2.78
N LEU A 65 -10.18 -6.73 -2.40
CA LEU A 65 -10.74 -5.38 -2.30
C LEU A 65 -11.24 -4.89 -3.66
N ARG A 66 -10.43 -5.04 -4.71
CA ARG A 66 -10.81 -4.66 -6.09
C ARG A 66 -12.06 -5.40 -6.54
N ARG A 67 -12.14 -6.72 -6.29
CA ARG A 67 -13.32 -7.53 -6.62
C ARG A 67 -14.57 -7.05 -5.89
N ARG A 68 -14.47 -6.76 -4.59
CA ARG A 68 -15.59 -6.22 -3.80
C ARG A 68 -16.07 -4.87 -4.33
N ALA A 69 -15.14 -3.96 -4.64
CA ALA A 69 -15.47 -2.65 -5.22
C ALA A 69 -16.16 -2.80 -6.59
N HIS A 70 -15.67 -3.71 -7.43
CA HIS A 70 -16.26 -4.00 -8.74
C HIS A 70 -17.69 -4.52 -8.62
N LEU A 71 -17.94 -5.51 -7.75
CA LEU A 71 -19.27 -6.07 -7.54
C LEU A 71 -20.26 -5.03 -7.00
N ARG A 72 -19.83 -4.17 -6.08
CA ARG A 72 -20.66 -3.04 -5.60
C ARG A 72 -21.06 -2.10 -6.72
N ARG A 73 -20.10 -1.73 -7.59
CA ARG A 73 -20.36 -0.88 -8.75
C ARG A 73 -21.37 -1.52 -9.70
N LEU A 74 -21.20 -2.81 -10.00
CA LEU A 74 -22.15 -3.54 -10.85
C LEU A 74 -23.55 -3.55 -10.25
N ALA A 75 -23.69 -3.80 -8.94
CA ALA A 75 -24.98 -3.80 -8.27
C ALA A 75 -25.72 -2.44 -8.35
N ILE A 76 -24.98 -1.32 -8.26
CA ILE A 76 -25.55 0.02 -8.43
C ILE A 76 -26.02 0.22 -9.87
N LEU A 77 -25.20 -0.17 -10.86
CA LEU A 77 -25.54 -0.03 -12.28
C LEU A 77 -26.74 -0.89 -12.66
N THR A 78 -26.84 -2.11 -12.15
CA THR A 78 -27.99 -2.99 -12.42
C THR A 78 -29.27 -2.43 -11.79
N ALA A 79 -29.22 -1.91 -10.56
CA ALA A 79 -30.36 -1.25 -9.92
C ALA A 79 -30.83 -0.01 -10.70
N ALA A 80 -29.89 0.85 -11.12
CA ALA A 80 -30.21 2.03 -11.93
C ALA A 80 -30.85 1.65 -13.28
N LYS A 81 -30.34 0.61 -13.96
CA LYS A 81 -30.91 0.11 -15.21
C LYS A 81 -32.35 -0.38 -15.02
N ALA A 82 -32.64 -1.11 -13.95
CA ALA A 82 -33.99 -1.56 -13.63
C ALA A 82 -34.96 -0.38 -13.41
N MET A 83 -34.51 0.66 -12.71
CA MET A 83 -35.31 1.88 -12.46
C MET A 83 -35.65 2.64 -13.75
N ILE A 84 -34.67 2.77 -14.67
CA ILE A 84 -34.91 3.41 -15.98
C ILE A 84 -35.91 2.60 -16.80
N THR A 85 -35.79 1.27 -16.79
CA THR A 85 -36.66 0.38 -17.56
C THR A 85 -38.11 0.36 -17.03
N GLN A 86 -38.32 0.68 -15.75
CA GLN A 86 -39.64 0.74 -15.11
C GLN A 86 -40.28 2.14 -15.10
N THR A 87 -39.71 3.14 -15.79
CA THR A 87 -40.32 4.48 -15.87
C THR A 87 -41.69 4.36 -16.59
N PRO A 88 -42.82 4.64 -15.92
CA PRO A 88 -44.12 4.43 -16.52
C PRO A 88 -44.33 5.46 -17.64
N ARG A 89 -44.45 4.94 -18.86
CA ARG A 89 -44.74 5.72 -20.07
C ARG A 89 -46.15 6.28 -19.95
N GLY A 90 -46.26 7.54 -19.54
CA GLY A 90 -47.32 8.47 -19.90
C GLY A 90 -48.75 8.13 -19.45
N ARG A 91 -49.18 8.77 -18.35
CA ARG A 91 -50.54 9.31 -18.23
C ARG A 91 -50.75 10.30 -19.38
N THR A 92 -51.42 9.91 -20.45
CA THR A 92 -51.95 10.88 -21.43
C THR A 92 -53.20 10.33 -22.11
N GLY A 93 -54.35 10.97 -21.84
CA GLY A 93 -55.42 11.11 -22.82
C GLY A 93 -56.61 10.16 -22.74
N GLU A 94 -57.38 10.18 -21.65
CA GLU A 94 -58.83 9.86 -21.74
C GLU A 94 -59.63 11.08 -21.28
N ARG A 95 -59.82 12.01 -22.22
CA ARG A 95 -60.92 13.00 -22.20
C ARG A 95 -61.73 12.77 -23.49
N GLY A 96 -63.04 12.55 -23.33
CA GLY A 96 -64.01 12.30 -24.40
C GLY A 96 -64.30 10.80 -24.52
N VAL A 97 -65.53 10.30 -24.45
CA VAL A 97 -66.79 10.84 -24.93
C VAL A 97 -67.93 10.23 -24.11
N ALA A 98 -68.76 11.05 -23.48
CA ALA A 98 -70.09 10.64 -23.01
C ALA A 98 -71.12 11.36 -23.89
N ARG A 99 -71.87 10.58 -24.66
CA ARG A 99 -73.11 11.00 -25.33
C ARG A 99 -74.27 10.35 -24.60
#